data_AF-A0AAU4VGV6-F1
#
_entry.id   AF-A0AAU4VGV6-F1
#
_cell.length_a   1.000
_cell.length_b   1.000
_cell.length_c   1.000
_cell.angle_alpha   90.00
_cell.angle_beta   90.00
_cell.angle_gamma   90.00
#
_symmetry.space_group_name_H-M   'P 1'
#
loop_
_entity.id
_entity.type
_entity.pdbx_description
1 polymer ?
#
loop_
_entity_poly.entity_id
_entity_poly.type
_entity_poly.pdbx_seq_one_letter_code
_entity_poly.pdbx_strand_id
1 'polypeptide(L)' 'MDKTRTPVPHSLPLQAPPVSREPSQEPQERHNGYGVEAARSGCAELWGPARQMCYAQRAQAL' A
#
# COMPACT_ATOMS: atom_id res chain seq x y z
N MET A 1 -31.62 25.57 6.90
CA MET A 1 -31.18 24.37 7.66
C MET A 1 -30.12 24.84 8.62
N ASP A 2 -30.47 24.93 9.91
CA ASP A 2 -29.58 25.44 10.95
C ASP A 2 -28.59 24.32 11.33
N LYS A 3 -27.30 24.53 11.05
CA LYS A 3 -26.26 23.54 11.29
C LYS A 3 -25.71 23.76 12.69
N THR A 4 -26.31 23.08 13.68
CA THR A 4 -25.83 23.08 15.08
C THR A 4 -24.36 22.64 15.11
N ARG A 5 -23.46 23.60 15.29
CA ARG A 5 -22.02 23.36 15.36
C ARG A 5 -21.68 22.87 16.77
N THR A 6 -21.39 21.59 16.93
CA THR A 6 -20.95 21.01 18.20
C THR A 6 -19.66 21.72 18.65
N PRO A 7 -19.59 22.26 19.88
CA PRO A 7 -18.38 22.92 20.37
C PRO A 7 -17.27 21.88 20.54
N VAL A 8 -16.10 22.16 19.95
CA VAL A 8 -14.93 21.29 20.03
C VAL A 8 -14.29 21.47 21.42
N PRO A 9 -13.99 20.40 22.17
CA PRO A 9 -13.36 20.52 23.49
C PRO A 9 -11.95 21.13 23.36
N HIS A 10 -11.68 22.14 24.20
CA HIS A 10 -10.43 22.92 24.23
C HIS A 10 -9.16 22.09 24.56
N SER A 11 -9.32 20.82 24.92
CA SER A 11 -8.23 19.90 25.30
C SER A 11 -7.67 19.08 24.15
N LEU A 12 -8.22 19.22 22.92
CA LEU A 12 -7.69 18.50 21.78
C LEU A 12 -6.50 19.24 21.18
N PRO A 13 -5.38 18.55 20.90
CA PRO A 13 -4.28 19.17 20.18
C PRO A 13 -4.80 19.64 18.82
N LEU A 14 -4.51 20.90 18.48
CA LEU A 14 -4.78 21.45 17.15
C LEU A 14 -4.11 20.54 16.11
N GLN A 15 -4.91 19.89 15.27
CA GLN A 15 -4.36 19.15 14.14
C GLN A 15 -3.63 20.13 13.22
N ALA A 16 -2.39 19.82 12.87
CA ALA A 16 -1.66 20.61 11.89
C ALA A 16 -2.44 20.62 10.55
N PRO A 17 -2.46 21.74 9.83
CA PRO A 17 -3.07 21.78 8.51
C PRO A 17 -2.40 20.77 7.58
N PRO A 18 -3.14 20.18 6.63
CA PRO A 18 -2.56 19.24 5.68
C PRO A 18 -1.43 19.91 4.89
N VAL A 19 -0.26 19.28 4.87
CA VAL A 19 0.88 19.73 4.06
C VAL A 19 0.57 19.40 2.60
N SER A 20 0.31 20.42 1.78
CA SER A 20 0.24 20.26 0.33
C SER A 20 1.65 20.02 -0.19
N ARG A 21 1.92 18.82 -0.70
CA ARG A 21 3.13 18.56 -1.50
C ARG A 21 2.78 18.93 -2.93
N GLU A 22 3.49 19.89 -3.50
CA GLU A 22 3.37 20.17 -4.93
C GLU A 22 3.68 18.87 -5.69
N PRO A 23 2.75 18.36 -6.53
CA PRO A 23 3.09 17.26 -7.40
C PRO A 23 4.15 17.79 -8.34
N SER A 24 5.39 17.30 -8.21
CA SER A 24 6.39 17.44 -9.26
C SER A 24 5.71 16.97 -10.54
N GLN A 25 5.39 17.92 -11.43
CA GLN A 25 4.81 17.63 -12.74
C GLN A 25 5.91 17.03 -13.62
N GLU A 26 6.25 15.78 -13.35
CA GLU A 26 6.74 14.91 -14.40
C GLU A 26 5.60 13.97 -14.76
N PRO A 27 5.17 13.94 -16.03
CA PRO A 27 4.36 12.85 -16.52
C PRO A 27 5.13 11.58 -16.15
N GLN A 28 4.51 10.71 -15.36
CA GLN A 28 5.04 9.38 -15.13
C GLN A 28 4.91 8.65 -16.47
N GLU A 29 5.88 8.89 -17.35
CA GLU A 29 6.09 8.13 -18.57
C GLU A 29 6.08 6.68 -18.11
N ARG A 30 5.11 5.91 -18.62
CA ARG A 30 5.00 4.49 -18.31
C ARG A 30 6.27 3.85 -18.85
N HIS A 31 7.27 3.73 -17.99
CA HIS A 31 8.54 3.12 -18.28
C HIS A 31 8.29 1.61 -18.42
N ASN A 32 7.80 1.23 -19.61
CA ASN A 32 7.77 -0.14 -20.08
C ASN A 32 9.20 -0.52 -20.44
N GLY A 33 9.92 -1.04 -19.45
CA GLY A 33 11.26 -1.60 -19.64
C GLY A 33 12.18 -1.15 -18.50
N TYR A 34 12.79 -2.11 -17.78
CA TYR A 34 13.75 -1.90 -16.69
C TYR A 34 13.19 -1.54 -15.30
N GLY A 35 11.98 -1.99 -14.99
CA GLY A 35 11.60 -2.23 -13.59
C GLY A 35 12.24 -3.52 -13.08
N VAL A 36 12.58 -3.57 -11.78
CA VAL A 36 12.93 -4.84 -11.11
C VAL A 36 11.71 -5.74 -11.18
N GLU A 37 11.79 -6.83 -11.94
CA GLU A 37 10.76 -7.87 -11.87
C GLU A 37 10.80 -8.50 -10.48
N ALA A 38 9.68 -8.46 -9.77
CA ALA A 38 9.56 -9.17 -8.51
C ALA A 38 9.82 -10.66 -8.79
N ALA A 39 10.81 -11.23 -8.11
CA ALA A 39 11.12 -12.65 -8.21
C ALA A 39 9.87 -13.45 -7.82
N ARG A 40 9.18 -14.02 -8.82
CA ARG A 40 8.04 -14.89 -8.59
C ARG A 40 8.56 -16.20 -8.01
N SER A 41 8.02 -16.61 -6.87
CA SER A 41 8.32 -17.95 -6.37
C SER A 41 7.71 -18.98 -7.32
N GLY A 42 8.33 -20.15 -7.47
CA GLY A 42 7.75 -21.25 -8.25
C GLY A 42 6.38 -21.71 -7.73
N CYS A 43 6.04 -21.39 -6.47
CA CYS A 43 4.72 -21.65 -5.89
C CYS A 43 3.66 -20.64 -6.34
N ALA A 44 4.03 -19.53 -6.98
CA ALA A 44 3.10 -18.47 -7.38
C ALA A 44 2.18 -18.86 -8.54
N GLU A 45 2.55 -19.85 -9.34
CA GLU A 45 1.73 -20.37 -10.45
C GLU A 45 0.66 -21.38 -9.99
N LEU A 46 0.76 -21.85 -8.75
CA LEU A 46 -0.18 -22.80 -8.16
C LEU A 46 -1.36 -22.09 -7.51
N TRP A 47 -2.49 -22.80 -7.43
CA TRP A 47 -3.73 -22.30 -6.83
C TRP A 47 -4.23 -23.23 -5.73
N GLY A 48 -5.10 -22.71 -4.86
CA GLY A 48 -5.77 -23.49 -3.82
C GLY A 48 -4.80 -24.15 -2.82
N PRO A 49 -5.12 -25.35 -2.31
CA PRO A 49 -4.29 -26.06 -1.33
C PRO A 49 -2.87 -26.38 -1.81
N ALA A 50 -2.69 -26.62 -3.12
CA ALA A 50 -1.37 -26.92 -3.70
C ALA A 50 -0.38 -25.75 -3.52
N ARG A 51 -0.88 -24.51 -3.63
CA ARG A 51 -0.07 -23.30 -3.36
C ARG A 51 0.42 -23.27 -1.91
N GLN A 52 -0.48 -23.53 -0.96
CA GLN A 52 -0.17 -23.47 0.48
C GLN A 52 0.89 -24.52 0.86
N MET A 53 0.74 -25.75 0.36
CA MET A 53 1.71 -26.84 0.59
C MET A 53 3.09 -26.52 0.02
N CYS A 54 3.15 -25.93 -1.18
CA CYS A 54 4.42 -25.55 -1.81
C CYS A 54 5.20 -24.53 -0.97
N TYR A 55 4.53 -23.52 -0.42
CA TYR A 55 5.18 -22.56 0.47
C TYR A 55 5.59 -23.19 1.81
N ALA A 56 4.77 -24.09 2.36
CA ALA A 56 5.09 -24.80 3.60
C ALA A 56 6.36 -25.67 3.46
N GLN A 57 6.50 -26.38 2.34
CA GLN A 57 7.71 -27.17 2.05
C GLN A 57 8.94 -26.28 1.86
N ARG A 58 8.82 -25.17 1.14
CA ARG A 58 9.94 -24.23 0.96
C ARG A 58 10.38 -23.57 2.26
N ALA A 59 9.47 -23.30 3.19
CA ALA A 59 9.80 -22.73 4.49
C ALA A 59 10.60 -23.69 5.38
N GLN A 60 10.51 -25.00 5.15
CA GLN A 60 11.24 -26.03 5.90
C GLN A 60 12.64 -26.32 5.32
N ALA A 61 12.92 -25.83 4.12
CA ALA A 61 14.20 -26.04 3.42
C ALA A 61 15.22 -24.92 3.65
N LEU A 62 14.90 -23.97 4.57
CA LEU A 62 15.76 -22.88 5.04
C LEU A 62 16.24 -23.20 6.46
#